data_AF-A0A497B6X8-F1
#
_entry.id   AF-A0A497B6X8-F1
#
_cell.length_a   1.000
_cell.length_b   1.000
_cell.length_c   1.000
_cell.angle_alpha   90.00
_cell.angle_beta   90.00
_cell.angle_gamma   90.00
#
_symmetry.space_group_name_H-M   'P 1'
#
loop_
_entity.id
_entity.type
_entity.pdbx_description
1 polymer ?
#
loop_
_entity_poly.entity_id
_entity_poly.type
_entity_poly.pdbx_seq_one_letter_code
_entity_poly.pdbx_strand_id
1 'polypeptide(L)'
;PARAFTTSPPGGTGGFAPILNGIGSRRVYEGERLRFTVTADDQDGDALVYSADPLPPGASFDTQTGQFTWTPGFDDAGTYSVTFTVSDGTWSDSEVVTIFVLDTPTCSVYLPLVLKGP
;
A
#
# COMPACT_ATOMS: atom_id res chain seq x y z
N PRO A 1 8.62 -10.68 -9.66
CA PRO A 1 7.96 -11.78 -10.43
C PRO A 1 7.64 -11.24 -11.83
N ALA A 2 7.84 -12.05 -12.87
CA ALA A 2 7.64 -11.62 -14.26
C ALA A 2 6.15 -11.33 -14.54
N ARG A 3 5.86 -10.16 -15.10
CA ARG A 3 4.52 -9.71 -15.48
C ARG A 3 4.08 -10.39 -16.78
N ALA A 4 2.93 -11.06 -16.77
CA ALA A 4 2.34 -11.64 -17.96
C ALA A 4 1.55 -10.54 -18.70
N PHE A 5 2.11 -10.04 -19.80
CA PHE A 5 1.39 -9.16 -20.73
C PHE A 5 0.51 -10.05 -21.61
N THR A 6 -0.81 -10.04 -21.39
CA THR A 6 -1.74 -10.71 -22.31
C THR A 6 -2.04 -9.75 -23.46
N THR A 7 -1.28 -9.83 -24.54
CA THR A 7 -1.68 -9.20 -25.80
C THR A 7 -2.89 -9.92 -26.37
N SER A 8 -3.97 -9.19 -26.65
CA SER A 8 -5.19 -9.72 -27.27
C SER A 8 -4.91 -10.37 -28.64
N PRO A 9 -5.59 -11.47 -29.03
CA PRO A 9 -5.42 -12.11 -30.33
C PRO A 9 -5.90 -11.23 -31.50
N PRO A 10 -5.33 -11.39 -32.71
CA PRO A 10 -5.68 -10.55 -33.86
C PRO A 10 -7.06 -10.96 -34.41
N GLY A 11 -8.10 -10.18 -34.08
CA GLY A 11 -9.43 -10.34 -34.71
C GLY A 11 -10.65 -9.83 -33.94
N GLY A 12 -10.53 -9.34 -32.71
CA GLY A 12 -11.66 -8.77 -31.96
C GLY A 12 -11.43 -7.29 -31.65
N THR A 13 -12.50 -6.51 -31.55
CA THR A 13 -12.54 -5.17 -30.95
C THR A 13 -12.22 -5.24 -29.45
N GLY A 14 -11.04 -5.76 -29.08
CA GLY A 14 -10.68 -6.11 -27.72
C GLY A 14 -9.90 -4.97 -27.05
N GLY A 15 -10.42 -4.51 -25.92
CA GLY A 15 -9.71 -3.56 -25.07
C GLY A 15 -8.44 -4.14 -24.43
N PHE A 16 -7.75 -3.28 -23.70
CA PHE A 16 -6.51 -3.49 -22.98
C PHE A 16 -6.82 -3.53 -21.48
N ALA A 17 -6.18 -4.45 -20.77
CA ALA A 17 -6.27 -4.45 -19.31
C ALA A 17 -5.54 -3.21 -18.74
N PRO A 18 -6.00 -2.66 -17.60
CA PRO A 18 -5.30 -1.58 -16.93
C PRO A 18 -3.94 -2.09 -16.43
N ILE A 19 -2.93 -1.23 -16.51
CA ILE A 19 -1.57 -1.53 -16.07
C ILE A 19 -1.32 -0.76 -14.77
N LEU A 20 -1.23 -1.49 -13.66
CA LEU A 20 -0.89 -0.90 -12.38
C LEU A 20 0.56 -0.43 -12.41
N ASN A 21 0.81 0.84 -12.11
CA ASN A 21 2.18 1.34 -11.96
C ASN A 21 2.81 0.75 -10.69
N GLY A 22 4.11 0.45 -10.73
CA GLY A 22 4.80 -0.19 -9.63
C GLY A 22 4.71 0.61 -8.33
N ILE A 23 4.12 0.03 -7.29
CA ILE A 23 3.95 0.70 -5.98
C ILE A 23 5.22 0.55 -5.14
N GLY A 24 5.81 -0.64 -5.16
CA GLY A 24 6.99 -0.99 -4.38
C GLY A 24 6.72 -1.10 -2.87
N SER A 25 7.67 -1.71 -2.16
CA SER A 25 7.58 -1.83 -0.70
C SER A 25 7.64 -0.47 -0.01
N ARG A 26 6.98 -0.37 1.16
CA ARG A 26 6.88 0.86 1.94
C ARG A 26 7.47 0.66 3.33
N ARG A 27 7.92 1.76 3.94
CA ARG A 27 8.42 1.81 5.32
C ARG A 27 7.80 3.00 6.01
N VAL A 28 7.49 2.84 7.29
CA VAL A 28 6.98 3.90 8.16
C VAL A 28 7.39 3.58 9.59
N TYR A 29 7.64 4.59 10.42
CA TYR A 29 7.82 4.39 11.86
C TYR A 29 6.47 4.41 12.58
N GLU A 30 6.37 3.75 13.72
CA GLU A 30 5.18 3.84 14.57
C GLU A 30 4.85 5.30 14.93
N GLY A 31 3.57 5.65 14.89
CA GLY A 31 3.08 7.01 15.13
C GLY A 31 3.27 7.97 13.95
N GLU A 32 3.99 7.60 12.89
CA GLU A 32 4.12 8.40 11.67
C GLU A 32 3.04 8.05 10.64
N ARG A 33 2.67 9.03 9.81
CA ARG A 33 1.67 8.82 8.76
C ARG A 33 2.32 8.34 7.46
N LEU A 34 1.98 7.12 7.04
CA LEU A 34 2.22 6.63 5.70
C LEU A 34 1.10 7.10 4.76
N ARG A 35 1.46 7.75 3.65
CA ARG A 35 0.54 8.13 2.58
C ARG A 35 1.18 7.96 1.22
N PHE A 36 0.47 7.31 0.30
CA PHE A 36 0.85 7.24 -1.11
C PHE A 36 -0.39 7.08 -1.98
N THR A 37 -0.24 7.33 -3.28
CA THR A 37 -1.30 7.14 -4.28
C THR A 37 -0.91 5.99 -5.20
N VAL A 38 -1.85 5.08 -5.39
CA VAL A 38 -1.80 4.03 -6.40
C VAL A 38 -2.27 4.61 -7.72
N THR A 39 -1.54 4.36 -8.80
CA THR A 39 -1.86 4.84 -10.14
C THR A 39 -1.79 3.69 -11.13
N ALA A 40 -2.53 3.83 -12.22
CA ALA A 40 -2.55 2.90 -13.32
C ALA A 40 -2.80 3.63 -14.63
N ASP A 41 -2.37 3.02 -15.72
CA ASP A 41 -2.62 3.46 -17.08
C ASP A 41 -3.57 2.48 -17.76
N ASP A 42 -4.55 3.00 -18.50
CA ASP A 42 -5.42 2.21 -19.34
C ASP A 42 -5.41 2.79 -20.76
N GLN A 43 -5.16 1.94 -21.76
CA GLN A 43 -4.94 2.40 -23.13
C GLN A 43 -6.26 2.77 -23.84
N ASP A 44 -7.39 2.19 -23.41
CA ASP A 44 -8.70 2.52 -23.96
C ASP A 44 -9.29 3.78 -23.31
N GLY A 45 -8.76 4.18 -22.15
CA GLY A 45 -9.25 5.31 -21.36
C GLY A 45 -10.48 4.95 -20.54
N ASP A 46 -10.64 3.67 -20.21
CA ASP A 46 -11.75 3.18 -19.41
C ASP A 46 -11.67 3.73 -17.96
N ALA A 47 -12.83 3.80 -17.31
CA ALA A 47 -12.90 4.25 -15.93
C ALA A 47 -12.29 3.20 -14.99
N LEU A 48 -11.33 3.63 -14.17
CA LEU A 48 -10.60 2.74 -13.28
C LEU A 48 -11.15 2.78 -11.85
N VAL A 49 -11.31 1.59 -11.28
CA VAL A 49 -11.68 1.39 -9.88
C VAL A 49 -10.53 0.68 -9.17
N TYR A 50 -10.10 1.25 -8.05
CA TYR A 50 -9.02 0.68 -7.25
C TYR A 50 -9.59 -0.08 -6.05
N SER A 51 -8.86 -1.08 -5.56
CA SER A 51 -9.14 -1.74 -4.29
C SER A 51 -7.84 -2.15 -3.57
N ALA A 52 -7.96 -2.41 -2.27
CA ALA A 52 -6.84 -2.81 -1.42
C ALA A 52 -7.33 -3.83 -0.36
N ASP A 53 -6.68 -4.99 -0.27
CA ASP A 53 -7.04 -6.04 0.68
C ASP A 53 -5.84 -6.95 1.07
N PRO A 54 -5.72 -7.37 2.35
CA PRO A 54 -6.40 -6.80 3.52
C PRO A 54 -5.78 -5.44 3.89
N LEU A 55 -6.57 -4.54 4.46
CA LEU A 55 -6.04 -3.31 5.06
C LEU A 55 -5.56 -3.57 6.50
N PRO A 56 -4.38 -3.06 6.89
CA PRO A 56 -3.99 -3.03 8.29
C PRO A 56 -5.03 -2.30 9.16
N PRO A 57 -5.20 -2.64 10.44
CA PRO A 57 -6.09 -1.92 11.33
C PRO A 57 -5.82 -0.41 11.33
N GLY A 58 -6.87 0.38 11.13
CA GLY A 58 -6.78 1.84 11.06
C GLY A 58 -6.24 2.41 9.74
N ALA A 59 -5.87 1.57 8.76
CA ALA A 59 -5.57 2.02 7.42
C ALA A 59 -6.86 2.34 6.64
N SER A 60 -6.76 3.27 5.69
CA SER A 60 -7.84 3.67 4.80
C SER A 60 -7.33 3.71 3.36
N PHE A 61 -8.20 3.30 2.44
CA PHE A 61 -7.94 3.37 1.00
C PHE A 61 -9.14 3.98 0.29
N ASP A 62 -8.90 5.09 -0.41
CA ASP A 62 -9.88 5.71 -1.29
C ASP A 62 -9.85 5.04 -2.66
N THR A 63 -10.92 4.30 -2.97
CA THR A 63 -11.04 3.50 -4.19
C THR A 63 -11.22 4.33 -5.47
N GLN A 64 -11.56 5.61 -5.34
CA GLN A 64 -11.72 6.53 -6.48
C GLN A 64 -10.42 7.26 -6.79
N THR A 65 -9.67 7.67 -5.76
CA THR A 65 -8.42 8.43 -5.93
C THR A 65 -7.16 7.58 -5.85
N GLY A 66 -7.28 6.30 -5.45
CA GLY A 66 -6.16 5.41 -5.21
C GLY A 66 -5.32 5.79 -3.98
N GLN A 67 -5.81 6.67 -3.10
CA GLN A 67 -5.03 7.16 -1.98
C GLN A 67 -5.07 6.19 -0.80
N PHE A 68 -3.91 5.64 -0.44
CA PHE A 68 -3.71 4.89 0.79
C PHE A 68 -3.22 5.82 1.90
N THR A 69 -3.80 5.69 3.10
CA THR A 69 -3.35 6.37 4.31
C THR A 69 -3.34 5.42 5.49
N TRP A 70 -2.32 5.51 6.33
CA TRP A 70 -2.24 4.75 7.57
C TRP A 70 -1.34 5.46 8.59
N THR A 71 -1.63 5.30 9.87
CA THR A 71 -0.77 5.72 10.98
C THR A 71 -0.74 4.57 11.98
N PRO A 72 0.27 3.69 11.92
CA PRO A 72 0.40 2.60 12.88
C PRO A 72 0.55 3.15 14.31
N GLY A 73 -0.02 2.44 15.28
CA GLY A 73 0.22 2.67 16.70
C GLY A 73 1.62 2.21 17.14
N PHE A 74 1.95 2.45 18.41
CA PHE A 74 3.23 2.07 19.03
C PHE A 74 3.36 0.58 19.40
N ASP A 75 2.35 -0.22 19.06
CA ASP A 75 2.36 -1.68 19.21
C ASP A 75 2.23 -2.39 17.84
N ASP A 76 2.32 -1.64 16.73
CA ASP A 76 2.09 -2.12 15.36
C ASP A 76 3.40 -2.38 14.59
N ALA A 77 4.57 -2.36 15.23
CA ALA A 77 5.83 -2.76 14.61
C ALA A 77 5.71 -4.17 13.99
N GLY A 78 6.10 -4.30 12.72
CA GLY A 78 5.89 -5.55 11.99
C GLY A 78 5.94 -5.41 10.48
N THR A 79 5.54 -6.49 9.82
CA THR A 79 5.45 -6.57 8.36
C THR A 79 4.02 -6.87 7.94
N TYR A 80 3.48 -6.05 7.06
CA TYR A 80 2.11 -6.14 6.56
C TYR A 80 2.15 -6.31 5.04
N SER A 81 1.28 -7.15 4.50
CA SER A 81 1.13 -7.35 3.06
C SER A 81 -0.26 -6.89 2.65
N VAL A 82 -0.32 -5.93 1.72
CA VAL A 82 -1.57 -5.40 1.16
C VAL A 82 -1.55 -5.65 -0.34
N THR A 83 -2.59 -6.30 -0.87
CA THR A 83 -2.76 -6.44 -2.32
C THR A 83 -3.54 -5.24 -2.83
N PHE A 84 -2.90 -4.43 -3.67
CA PHE A 84 -3.56 -3.35 -4.39
C PHE A 84 -3.94 -3.82 -5.79
N THR A 85 -5.16 -3.53 -6.20
CA THR A 85 -5.71 -3.96 -7.48
C THR A 85 -6.32 -2.75 -8.18
N VAL A 86 -6.19 -2.69 -9.50
CA VAL A 86 -6.94 -1.79 -10.38
C VAL A 86 -7.78 -2.63 -11.35
N SER A 87 -8.99 -2.19 -11.64
CA SER A 87 -9.88 -2.81 -12.62
C SER A 87 -10.59 -1.76 -13.47
N ASP A 88 -10.78 -2.08 -14.74
CA ASP A 88 -11.62 -1.36 -15.72
C ASP A 88 -13.06 -1.92 -15.78
N GLY A 89 -13.40 -2.88 -14.91
CA GLY A 89 -14.68 -3.60 -14.91
C GLY A 89 -14.69 -4.91 -15.71
N THR A 90 -13.68 -5.16 -16.54
CA THR A 90 -13.51 -6.40 -17.34
C THR A 90 -12.24 -7.16 -16.95
N TRP A 91 -11.12 -6.45 -16.86
CA TRP A 91 -9.80 -6.94 -16.49
C TRP A 91 -9.26 -6.23 -15.25
N SER A 92 -8.14 -6.74 -14.76
CA SER A 92 -7.47 -6.19 -13.58
C SER A 92 -5.98 -6.49 -13.57
N ASP A 93 -5.21 -5.60 -12.95
CA ASP A 93 -3.80 -5.81 -12.59
C ASP A 93 -3.63 -5.56 -11.08
N SER A 94 -2.67 -6.25 -10.46
CA SER A 94 -2.46 -6.20 -9.01
C SER A 94 -1.01 -6.29 -8.58
N GLU A 95 -0.70 -5.69 -7.44
CA GLU A 95 0.61 -5.77 -6.78
C GLU A 95 0.43 -6.02 -5.29
N VAL A 96 1.14 -7.03 -4.77
CA VAL A 96 1.28 -7.23 -3.33
C VAL A 96 2.39 -6.33 -2.81
N VAL A 97 2.03 -5.37 -1.97
CA VAL A 97 2.93 -4.40 -1.36
C VAL A 97 3.23 -4.79 0.07
N THR A 98 4.52 -4.99 0.35
CA THR A 98 5.01 -5.17 1.72
C THR A 98 5.23 -3.81 2.39
N ILE A 99 4.60 -3.58 3.54
CA ILE A 99 4.78 -2.42 4.39
C ILE A 99 5.53 -2.85 5.65
N PHE A 100 6.69 -2.24 5.90
CA PHE A 100 7.45 -2.43 7.12
C PHE A 100 7.13 -1.29 8.09
N VAL A 101 6.51 -1.63 9.22
CA VAL A 101 6.38 -0.72 10.36
C VAL A 101 7.61 -0.91 11.24
N LEU A 102 8.37 0.16 11.41
CA LEU A 102 9.58 0.19 12.21
C LEU A 102 9.25 0.72 13.60
N ASP A 103 9.81 0.07 14.61
CA ASP A 103 9.71 0.48 16.00
C ASP A 103 10.20 1.93 16.16
N THR A 104 9.40 2.77 16.80
CA THR A 104 9.82 4.13 17.13
C THR A 104 10.56 4.09 18.45
N PRO A 105 11.90 4.30 18.47
CA PRO A 105 12.66 4.20 19.72
C PRO A 105 12.14 5.24 20.70
N THR A 106 11.40 4.79 21.71
CA THR A 106 11.07 5.63 22.83
C THR A 106 12.38 5.87 23.58
N CYS A 107 12.84 7.11 23.61
CA CYS A 107 13.86 7.50 24.56
C CYS A 107 13.20 7.45 25.95
N SER A 108 13.04 6.25 26.51
CA SER A 108 12.63 6.06 27.89
C SER A 108 13.80 6.47 28.76
N VAL A 109 13.89 7.78 29.02
CA VAL A 109 14.76 8.31 30.06
C VAL A 109 14.16 7.85 31.38
N TYR A 110 14.56 6.66 31.84
CA TYR A 110 14.47 6.36 33.27
C TYR A 110 15.35 7.39 33.98
N LEU A 111 14.72 8.41 34.55
CA LEU A 111 15.33 9.25 35.57
C LEU A 111 16.01 8.30 36.57
N PRO A 112 17.33 8.40 36.83
CA PRO A 112 17.90 7.66 37.93
C PRO A 112 17.20 8.16 39.20
N LEU A 113 16.39 7.29 39.81
CA LEU A 113 15.78 7.57 41.10
C LEU A 113 16.94 7.74 42.10
N VAL A 114 17.23 9.01 42.39
CA VAL A 114 18.00 9.57 43.51
C VAL A 114 18.63 8.53 44.42
N LEU A 115 19.96 8.35 44.33
CA LEU A 115 20.74 7.84 45.45
C LEU A 115 20.49 8.81 46.61
N LYS A 116 19.75 8.37 47.64
CA LYS A 116 19.78 9.03 48.94
C LYS A 116 21.23 9.04 49.40
N GLY A 117 21.88 10.19 49.38
CA GLY A 117 23.11 10.40 50.13
C GLY A 117 22.81 10.82 51.57
N PRO A 118 23.87 11.17 52.31
CA PRO A 118 24.95 10.27 52.74
C PRO A 118 24.49 9.24 53.77
#